data_AF-A0A9D0I6S0-F1
#
_entry.id   AF-A0A9D0I6S0-F1
#
_cell.length_a   1.000
_cell.length_b   1.000
_cell.length_c   1.000
_cell.angle_alpha   90.00
_cell.angle_beta   90.00
_cell.angle_gamma   90.00
#
_symmetry.space_group_name_H-M   'P 1'
#
loop_
_entity.id
_entity.type
_entity.pdbx_description
1 polymer ?
#
loop_
_entity_poly.entity_id
_entity_poly.type
_entity_poly.pdbx_seq_one_letter_code
_entity_poly.pdbx_strand_id
1 'polypeptide(L)'
;GHKKVTETGWELIRYFREYYEQHMTHPTMHKLMKDKAKLEGKHFHDEESYKAFLYELFPHGPIQMLCKLAGLPNPKEEIET
;
A
#
# COMPACT_ATOMS: atom_id res chain seq x y z
N GLY A 1 10.55 13.70 14.96
CA GLY A 1 10.01 12.42 15.44
C GLY A 1 9.79 11.52 14.26
N HIS A 2 10.66 10.53 14.04
CA HIS A 2 10.47 9.58 12.95
C HIS A 2 9.45 8.54 13.42
N LYS A 3 8.20 8.62 12.93
CA LYS A 3 7.22 7.55 13.06
C LYS A 3 7.92 6.28 12.58
N LYS A 4 8.22 5.36 13.50
CA LYS A 4 8.74 4.02 13.18
C LYS A 4 7.86 3.48 12.07
N VAL A 5 8.46 3.06 10.95
CA VAL A 5 7.79 2.22 9.96
C VAL A 5 7.28 1.03 10.75
N THR A 6 5.99 1.04 11.08
CA THR A 6 5.32 -0.05 11.80
C THR A 6 5.48 -1.31 10.96
N GLU A 7 5.45 -2.49 11.58
CA GLU A 7 5.62 -3.78 10.86
C GLU A 7 4.73 -3.85 9.61
N THR A 8 3.52 -3.29 9.70
CA THR A 8 2.58 -3.10 8.59
C THR A 8 3.18 -2.35 7.40
N GLY A 9 3.92 -1.25 7.62
CA GLY A 9 4.58 -0.51 6.55
C GLY A 9 5.63 -1.35 5.81
N TRP A 10 6.42 -2.14 6.53
CA TRP A 10 7.39 -3.07 5.94
C TRP A 10 6.73 -4.24 5.20
N GLU A 11 5.59 -4.72 5.67
CA GLU A 11 4.80 -5.74 4.97
C GLU A 11 4.19 -5.21 3.68
N LEU A 12 3.73 -3.96 3.67
CA LEU A 12 3.22 -3.30 2.47
C LEU A 12 4.34 -3.11 1.44
N ILE A 13 5.52 -2.67 1.87
CA ILE A 13 6.69 -2.53 0.99
C ILE A 13 7.08 -3.86 0.35
N ARG A 14 7.15 -4.95 1.15
CA ARG A 14 7.45 -6.29 0.65
C ARG A 14 6.39 -6.78 -0.33
N TYR A 15 5.11 -6.59 -0.02
CA TYR A 15 4.01 -6.92 -0.91
C TYR A 15 4.12 -6.21 -2.27
N PHE A 16 4.46 -4.91 -2.29
CA PHE A 16 4.66 -4.18 -3.55
C PHE A 16 5.81 -4.76 -4.38
N ARG A 17 6.91 -5.16 -3.74
CA ARG A 17 8.04 -5.79 -4.43
C ARG A 17 7.66 -7.13 -5.04
N GLU A 18 7.06 -8.01 -4.25
CA GLU A 18 6.62 -9.34 -4.70
C GLU A 18 5.60 -9.24 -5.83
N TYR A 19 4.65 -8.31 -5.72
CA TYR A 19 3.66 -8.06 -6.77
C TYR A 19 4.33 -7.59 -8.07
N TYR A 20 5.27 -6.64 -7.96
CA TYR A 20 6.01 -6.14 -9.11
C TYR A 20 6.89 -7.22 -9.77
N GLU A 21 7.55 -8.08 -9.00
CA GLU A 21 8.33 -9.21 -9.53
C GLU A 21 7.46 -10.18 -10.34
N GLN A 22 6.21 -10.38 -9.93
CA GLN A 22 5.29 -11.31 -10.59
C GLN A 22 4.54 -10.69 -11.78
N HIS A 23 4.22 -9.39 -11.71
CA HIS A 23 3.30 -8.74 -12.67
C HIS A 23 3.96 -7.63 -13.49
N MET A 24 5.23 -7.28 -13.19
CA MET A 24 5.98 -6.16 -13.79
C MET A 24 5.27 -4.80 -13.69
N THR A 25 4.32 -4.68 -12.75
CA THR A 25 3.54 -3.47 -12.46
C THR A 25 3.26 -3.39 -10.97
N HIS A 26 2.99 -2.19 -10.44
CA HIS A 26 2.60 -2.02 -9.04
C HIS A 26 1.11 -2.36 -8.84
N PRO A 27 0.70 -2.81 -7.65
CA PRO A 27 -0.71 -3.02 -7.37
C PRO A 27 -1.43 -1.66 -7.27
N THR A 28 -2.71 -1.65 -7.65
CA THR A 28 -3.60 -0.48 -7.45
C THR A 28 -4.10 -0.42 -6.01
N MET A 29 -4.66 0.72 -5.60
CA MET A 29 -5.30 0.86 -4.29
C MET A 29 -6.36 -0.22 -4.02
N HIS A 30 -7.25 -0.45 -4.98
CA HIS A 30 -8.31 -1.46 -4.82
C HIS A 30 -7.74 -2.88 -4.69
N LYS A 31 -6.68 -3.20 -5.45
CA LYS A 31 -5.99 -4.49 -5.35
C LYS A 31 -5.31 -4.65 -3.99
N LEU A 32 -4.64 -3.59 -3.51
CA LEU A 32 -4.04 -3.56 -2.18
C LEU A 32 -5.08 -3.80 -1.08
N MET A 33 -6.20 -3.07 -1.11
CA MET A 33 -7.30 -3.24 -0.17
C MET A 33 -7.84 -4.67 -0.21
N LYS A 34 -8.10 -5.21 -1.40
CA LYS A 34 -8.64 -6.57 -1.56
C LYS A 34 -7.69 -7.66 -1.09
N ASP A 35 -6.39 -7.52 -1.33
CA ASP A 35 -5.40 -8.54 -0.97
C ASP A 35 -5.01 -8.42 0.52
N LYS A 36 -4.92 -7.21 1.07
CA LYS A 36 -4.55 -6.99 2.48
C LYS A 36 -5.74 -7.05 3.45
N ALA A 37 -6.95 -6.63 3.06
CA ALA A 37 -8.16 -6.89 3.86
C ALA A 37 -8.37 -8.40 4.07
N LYS A 38 -7.96 -9.23 3.10
CA LYS A 38 -7.95 -10.69 3.25
C LYS A 38 -6.85 -11.21 4.18
N LEU A 39 -5.66 -10.60 4.15
CA LEU A 39 -4.52 -11.00 5.01
C LEU A 39 -4.71 -10.57 6.47
N GLU A 40 -5.28 -9.39 6.69
CA GLU A 40 -5.49 -8.79 8.01
C GLU A 40 -6.79 -9.23 8.69
N GLY A 41 -7.65 -9.97 7.97
CA GLY A 41 -8.95 -10.64 8.23
C GLY A 41 -9.69 -10.58 9.59
N LYS A 42 -9.33 -9.67 10.49
CA LYS A 42 -9.74 -9.55 11.90
C LYS A 42 -9.56 -8.14 12.47
N HIS A 43 -8.74 -7.26 11.87
CA HIS A 43 -8.47 -5.91 12.41
C HIS A 43 -9.22 -4.76 11.74
N PHE A 44 -9.58 -4.89 10.46
CA PHE A 44 -10.34 -3.87 9.72
C PHE A 44 -11.69 -4.44 9.32
N HIS A 45 -12.78 -3.82 9.80
CA HIS A 45 -14.15 -4.27 9.52
C HIS A 45 -14.62 -3.94 8.11
N ASP A 46 -13.98 -2.98 7.45
CA ASP A 46 -14.38 -2.46 6.14
C ASP A 46 -13.19 -1.84 5.38
N GLU A 47 -13.32 -1.74 4.05
CA GLU A 47 -12.29 -1.18 3.17
C GLU A 47 -12.01 0.31 3.43
N GLU A 48 -12.98 1.05 3.97
CA GLU A 48 -12.89 2.48 4.22
C GLU A 48 -12.01 2.79 5.45
N SER A 49 -12.19 2.03 6.53
CA SER A 49 -11.33 2.03 7.71
C SER A 49 -9.88 1.71 7.37
N TYR A 50 -9.67 0.74 6.46
CA TYR A 50 -8.33 0.42 5.96
C TYR A 50 -7.76 1.55 5.07
N LYS A 51 -8.60 2.16 4.23
CA LYS A 51 -8.22 3.36 3.45
C LYS A 51 -7.74 4.47 4.38
N ALA A 52 -8.55 4.84 5.38
CA ALA A 52 -8.21 5.87 6.35
C ALA A 52 -6.86 5.58 7.03
N PHE A 53 -6.65 4.35 7.50
CA PHE A 53 -5.38 3.91 8.07
C PHE A 53 -4.19 4.07 7.12
N LEU A 54 -4.33 3.71 5.83
CA LEU A 54 -3.28 3.91 4.84
C LEU A 54 -2.95 5.39 4.63
N TYR A 55 -3.94 6.29 4.61
CA TYR A 55 -3.72 7.73 4.52
C TYR A 55 -3.12 8.32 5.82
N GLU A 56 -3.38 7.75 6.99
CA GLU A 56 -2.72 8.13 8.24
C GLU A 56 -1.23 7.72 8.30
N LEU A 57 -0.89 6.58 7.68
CA LEU A 57 0.50 6.12 7.53
C LEU A 57 1.23 6.88 6.42
N PHE A 58 0.55 7.13 5.30
CA PHE A 58 1.10 7.71 4.09
C PHE A 58 0.25 8.90 3.61
N PRO A 59 0.35 10.06 4.28
CA PRO A 59 -0.52 11.21 4.03
C PRO A 59 -0.36 11.83 2.64
N HIS A 60 0.78 11.61 1.98
CA HIS A 60 1.06 12.11 0.64
C HIS A 60 0.65 11.13 -0.48
N GLY A 61 -0.08 10.07 -0.15
CA GLY A 61 -0.51 9.05 -1.09
C GLY A 61 0.14 7.71 -0.78
N PRO A 62 -0.62 6.70 -0.33
CA PRO A 62 -0.07 5.41 0.06
C PRO A 62 0.61 4.68 -1.10
N ILE A 63 0.02 4.66 -2.30
CA ILE A 63 0.62 3.99 -3.46
C ILE A 63 1.95 4.64 -3.84
N GLN A 64 1.99 5.97 -3.93
CA GLN A 64 3.21 6.71 -4.30
C GLN A 64 4.32 6.51 -3.27
N MET A 65 3.99 6.64 -1.99
CA MET A 65 4.97 6.43 -0.91
C MET A 65 5.43 4.97 -0.85
N LEU A 66 4.54 4.00 -1.02
CA LEU A 66 4.89 2.58 -1.04
C LEU A 66 5.75 2.21 -2.24
N CYS A 67 5.44 2.69 -3.45
CA CYS A 67 6.30 2.51 -4.62
C CYS A 67 7.69 3.11 -4.41
N LYS A 68 7.75 4.33 -3.86
CA LYS A 68 9.02 5.00 -3.54
C LYS A 68 9.84 4.23 -2.51
N LEU A 69 9.20 3.73 -1.44
CA LEU A 69 9.86 2.95 -0.39
C LEU A 69 10.25 1.54 -0.87
N ALA A 70 9.46 0.95 -1.76
CA ALA A 70 9.74 -0.34 -2.39
C ALA A 70 10.86 -0.26 -3.43
N GLY A 71 11.22 0.94 -3.91
CA GLY A 71 12.19 1.13 -4.98
C GLY A 71 11.62 0.84 -6.37
N LEU A 72 10.30 0.92 -6.51
CA LEU A 72 9.59 0.73 -7.77
C LEU A 72 9.59 2.03 -8.59
N PRO A 73 9.48 1.93 -9.93
CA PRO A 73 9.29 3.10 -10.77
C PRO A 73 8.08 3.89 -10.28
N ASN A 74 8.23 5.22 -10.23
CA ASN A 74 7.18 6.11 -9.72
C ASN A 74 5.90 5.89 -10.56
N PRO A 75 4.73 5.62 -9.94
CA PRO A 75 3.46 5.67 -10.66
C PRO A 75 3.32 7.09 -11.23
N LYS A 76 3.53 7.25 -12.53
CA LYS A 76 3.29 8.51 -13.22
C LYS A 76 1.78 8.74 -13.14
N GLU A 77 1.35 9.52 -12.16
CA GLU A 77 -0.03 9.94 -11.92
C GLU A 77 -1.04 8.81 -12.15
N GLU A 78 -1.33 8.04 -11.09
CA GLU A 78 -2.51 7.18 -11.06
C GLU A 78 -3.72 8.13 -11.12
N ILE A 79 -4.13 8.53 -12.33
CA ILE A 79 -5.35 9.29 -12.57
C ILE A 79 -6.46 8.32 -12.17
N GLU A 80 -7.12 8.60 -11.03
CA GLU A 80 -8.41 8.00 -10.71
C GLU A 80 -9.39 8.42 -11.84
N THR A 81 -9.43 7.65 -12.93
CA THR A 81 -10.45 7.74 -13.99
C THR A 81 -11.71 7.00 -13.58
#